data_AF-A0A6L8ER21-F1
#
_entry.id   AF-A0A6L8ER21-F1
#
_cell.length_a   1.000
_cell.length_b   1.000
_cell.length_c   1.000
_cell.angle_alpha   90.00
_cell.angle_beta   90.00
_cell.angle_gamma   90.00
#
_symmetry.space_group_name_H-M   'P 1'
#
loop_
_entity.id
_entity.type
_entity.pdbx_description
1 polymer ?
#
loop_
_entity_poly.entity_id
_entity_poly.type
_entity_poly.pdbx_seq_one_letter_code
_entity_poly.pdbx_strand_id
1 'polypeptide(L)'
;MLKMIGRLKTHYLRLHGQGKTITLLFATLLMAMGLQLTLHAGTSQFLFDMDGIKDPGSLAVKLEDTRAPVSQWIASQLSEDGQWLLVGYDGVSDPSPKLQEALLSELNRLLQAGSLYNAQVFADIELSEQTQALIAQNPKDGEALVRLNRWLLADAYPYELASLSGQQDSEDFKGIAACRENLRLIKLARDNYRAANADTDPQWLSELSPEYLDSKVLLCPADETIGVPGVLTEGAADPTLPCSYLYEMRPSKKADQEILWMQEGDMTPIIRCEHHRLNLSVSGKIYRNGPERTIYNSNNTEFSALSDFLRDLRSQHGENFLKTQAVREKIKTATETLVLKHVPKVLNRMEVGILEQVKPELEAQLGKGILETQMGMDILQQVTGQVRDQVKEQLQSQLQSRLGEEFLKTEEGQDILKQLAALFPEESVPLGNTKIKVDFRKK
;
A
#
# COMPACT_ATOMS: atom_id res chain seq x y z
N MET A 1 37.55 -60.89 -5.42
CA MET A 1 36.32 -60.09 -5.25
C MET A 1 35.02 -60.89 -5.29
N LEU A 2 34.79 -61.84 -6.20
CA LEU A 2 33.52 -62.60 -6.23
C LEU A 2 33.28 -63.61 -5.08
N LYS A 3 34.33 -64.10 -4.39
CA LYS A 3 34.17 -64.92 -3.16
C LYS A 3 33.87 -64.10 -1.88
N MET A 4 34.02 -62.78 -1.93
CA MET A 4 33.73 -61.88 -0.80
C MET A 4 32.24 -61.43 -0.82
N ILE A 5 31.66 -61.32 -2.01
CA ILE A 5 30.25 -60.94 -2.23
C ILE A 5 29.28 -62.04 -1.79
N GLY A 6 29.66 -63.33 -1.94
CA GLY A 6 28.83 -64.47 -1.51
C GLY A 6 28.70 -64.64 0.01
N ARG A 7 29.72 -64.22 0.79
CA ARG A 7 29.70 -64.27 2.27
C ARG A 7 28.99 -63.06 2.90
N LEU A 8 28.93 -61.92 2.21
CA LEU A 8 28.15 -60.75 2.64
C LEU A 8 26.64 -60.97 2.49
N LYS A 9 26.20 -61.70 1.45
CA LYS A 9 24.77 -61.97 1.22
C LYS A 9 24.17 -62.93 2.27
N THR A 10 24.96 -63.85 2.81
CA THR A 10 24.55 -64.76 3.91
C THR A 10 24.59 -64.11 5.29
N HIS A 11 25.37 -63.05 5.47
CA HIS A 11 25.33 -62.23 6.69
C HIS A 11 24.20 -61.19 6.69
N TYR A 12 23.72 -60.79 5.49
CA TYR A 12 22.63 -59.84 5.31
C TYR A 12 21.23 -60.44 5.58
N LEU A 13 21.06 -61.76 5.37
CA LEU A 13 19.80 -62.46 5.60
C LEU A 13 19.66 -63.08 7.00
N ARG A 14 20.61 -62.84 7.92
CA ARG A 14 20.60 -63.41 9.28
C ARG A 14 20.70 -62.39 10.42
N LEU A 15 20.37 -61.13 10.16
CA LEU A 15 20.26 -60.08 11.18
C LEU A 15 18.92 -59.35 11.05
N HIS A 16 17.84 -60.13 10.92
CA HIS A 16 16.52 -59.69 11.33
C HIS A 16 16.45 -59.75 12.86
N GLY A 17 16.82 -58.64 13.49
CA GLY A 17 16.64 -58.40 14.92
C GLY A 17 16.20 -56.95 15.07
N GLN A 18 14.93 -56.76 15.44
CA GLN A 18 14.19 -55.48 15.48
C GLN A 18 14.86 -54.34 16.28
N GLY A 19 16.01 -54.55 16.93
CA GLY A 19 16.73 -53.52 17.70
C GLY A 19 17.70 -52.62 16.93
N LYS A 20 18.30 -53.07 15.81
CA LYS A 20 19.34 -52.27 15.11
C LYS A 20 18.77 -51.21 14.17
N THR A 21 17.61 -51.44 13.55
CA THR A 21 16.90 -50.44 12.74
C THR A 21 16.37 -49.30 13.59
N ILE A 22 15.87 -49.58 14.79
CA ILE A 22 15.45 -48.54 15.76
C ILE A 22 16.66 -47.70 16.19
N THR A 23 17.81 -48.33 16.47
CA THR A 23 19.04 -47.62 16.86
C THR A 23 19.58 -46.73 15.73
N LEU A 24 19.52 -47.20 14.47
CA LEU A 24 19.94 -46.43 13.31
C LEU A 24 18.98 -45.25 13.04
N LEU A 25 17.67 -45.47 13.15
CA LEU A 25 16.65 -44.43 13.04
C LEU A 25 16.79 -43.37 14.14
N PHE A 26 17.00 -43.77 15.39
CA PHE A 26 17.26 -42.85 16.51
C PHE A 26 18.55 -42.07 16.31
N ALA A 27 19.63 -42.69 15.83
CA ALA A 27 20.88 -41.99 15.54
C ALA A 27 20.73 -40.98 14.39
N THR A 28 19.98 -41.32 13.33
CA THR A 28 19.66 -40.37 12.26
C THR A 28 18.73 -39.26 12.73
N LEU A 29 17.78 -39.56 13.61
CA LEU A 29 16.86 -38.57 14.19
C LEU A 29 17.62 -37.63 15.14
N LEU A 30 18.53 -38.15 15.97
CA LEU A 30 19.38 -37.36 16.87
C LEU A 30 20.40 -36.52 16.11
N MET A 31 20.97 -37.02 15.01
CA MET A 31 21.81 -36.21 14.13
C MET A 31 21.01 -35.15 13.38
N ALA A 32 19.82 -35.46 12.87
CA ALA A 32 18.94 -34.49 12.22
C ALA A 32 18.46 -33.41 13.21
N MET A 33 18.08 -33.82 14.42
CA MET A 33 17.66 -32.95 15.50
C MET A 33 18.83 -32.11 16.04
N GLY A 34 20.03 -32.69 16.16
CA GLY A 34 21.26 -31.98 16.51
C GLY A 34 21.73 -31.00 15.43
N LEU A 35 21.53 -31.33 14.15
CA LEU A 35 21.77 -30.44 13.01
C LEU A 35 20.73 -29.29 12.96
N GLN A 36 19.46 -29.58 13.25
CA GLN A 36 18.42 -28.55 13.43
C GLN A 36 18.71 -27.64 14.63
N LEU A 37 19.16 -28.19 15.77
CA LEU A 37 19.52 -27.42 16.97
C LEU A 37 20.73 -26.49 16.75
N THR A 38 21.75 -26.95 16.00
CA THR A 38 22.93 -26.13 15.68
C THR A 38 22.63 -25.04 14.64
N LEU A 39 21.74 -25.29 13.68
CA LEU A 39 21.25 -24.27 12.75
C LEU A 39 20.38 -23.20 13.46
N HIS A 40 19.54 -23.58 14.42
CA HIS A 40 18.69 -22.63 15.17
C HIS A 40 19.50 -21.77 16.17
N ALA A 41 20.63 -22.26 16.68
CA ALA A 41 21.46 -21.50 17.61
C ALA A 41 22.15 -20.29 16.95
N GLY A 42 22.38 -20.32 15.64
CA GLY A 42 23.01 -19.22 14.89
C GLY A 42 22.05 -18.15 14.36
N THR A 43 20.77 -18.47 14.19
CA THR A 43 19.77 -17.55 13.62
C THR A 43 19.03 -16.72 14.67
N SER A 44 19.00 -17.18 15.93
CA SER A 44 18.26 -16.55 17.03
C SER A 44 18.64 -15.07 17.26
N GLN A 45 19.89 -14.70 16.99
CA GLN A 45 20.38 -13.33 17.13
C GLN A 45 19.77 -12.32 16.14
N PHE A 46 19.07 -12.79 15.10
CA PHE A 46 18.42 -11.92 14.10
C PHE A 46 16.91 -11.88 14.25
N LEU A 47 16.34 -12.70 15.14
CA LEU A 47 14.91 -12.70 15.38
C LEU A 47 14.50 -11.43 16.11
N PHE A 48 13.26 -10.99 15.86
CA PHE A 48 12.64 -9.93 16.63
C PHE A 48 12.35 -10.42 18.05
N ASP A 49 12.49 -9.52 19.01
CA ASP A 49 11.82 -9.55 20.30
C ASP A 49 10.67 -8.53 20.31
N MET A 50 10.01 -8.35 21.45
CA MET A 50 8.90 -7.39 21.59
C MET A 50 9.35 -5.94 21.32
N ASP A 51 10.56 -5.57 21.73
CA ASP A 51 11.10 -4.23 21.50
C ASP A 51 11.51 -4.01 20.02
N GLY A 52 11.69 -5.11 19.28
CA GLY A 52 11.93 -5.13 17.85
C GLY A 52 10.73 -4.67 17.01
N ILE A 53 9.51 -4.68 17.57
CA ILE A 53 8.29 -4.14 16.95
C ILE A 53 7.95 -2.80 17.61
N LYS A 54 8.40 -1.72 16.99
CA LYS A 54 8.32 -0.36 17.52
C LYS A 54 6.92 0.23 17.46
N ASP A 55 6.16 -0.12 16.43
CA ASP A 55 4.79 0.37 16.22
C ASP A 55 3.89 -0.77 15.69
N PRO A 56 3.43 -1.67 16.57
CA PRO A 56 2.63 -2.83 16.16
C PRO A 56 1.30 -2.44 15.52
N GLY A 57 0.73 -1.30 15.89
CA GLY A 57 -0.55 -0.84 15.35
C GLY A 57 -0.40 -0.34 13.92
N SER A 58 0.62 0.50 13.67
CA SER A 58 0.95 0.92 12.31
C SER A 58 1.31 -0.28 11.42
N LEU A 59 2.06 -1.25 11.96
CA LEU A 59 2.42 -2.45 11.21
C LEU A 59 1.20 -3.25 10.78
N ALA A 60 0.28 -3.52 11.71
CA ALA A 60 -0.94 -4.25 11.42
C ALA A 60 -1.77 -3.55 10.33
N VAL A 61 -1.94 -2.23 10.45
CA VAL A 61 -2.66 -1.41 9.47
C VAL A 61 -2.00 -1.44 8.09
N LYS A 62 -0.67 -1.34 8.03
CA LYS A 62 0.07 -1.41 6.75
C LYS A 62 -0.02 -2.77 6.10
N LEU A 63 0.08 -3.86 6.88
CA LEU A 63 -0.04 -5.22 6.35
C LEU A 63 -1.45 -5.50 5.79
N GLU A 64 -2.47 -4.78 6.25
CA GLU A 64 -3.81 -4.84 5.70
C GLU A 64 -4.00 -3.98 4.43
N ASP A 65 -3.10 -3.04 4.17
CA ASP A 65 -3.19 -2.14 3.02
C ASP A 65 -2.83 -2.86 1.71
N THR A 66 -3.85 -3.16 0.93
CA THR A 66 -3.73 -3.89 -0.34
C THR A 66 -3.14 -3.05 -1.48
N ARG A 67 -2.95 -1.74 -1.28
CA ARG A 67 -2.39 -0.83 -2.29
C ARG A 67 -0.88 -0.90 -2.35
N ALA A 68 -0.25 -1.31 -1.25
CA ALA A 68 1.18 -1.53 -1.14
C ALA A 68 1.52 -2.95 -1.60
N PRO A 69 2.16 -3.15 -2.77
CA PRO A 69 2.45 -4.49 -3.28
C PRO A 69 3.31 -5.31 -2.32
N VAL A 70 4.25 -4.67 -1.62
CA VAL A 70 5.07 -5.32 -0.59
C VAL A 70 4.23 -5.77 0.61
N SER A 71 3.28 -4.96 1.08
CA SER A 71 2.46 -5.31 2.23
C SER A 71 1.46 -6.39 1.89
N GLN A 72 0.81 -6.30 0.74
CA GLN A 72 -0.04 -7.36 0.21
C GLN A 72 0.72 -8.70 0.11
N TRP A 73 1.93 -8.67 -0.44
CA TRP A 73 2.74 -9.88 -0.59
C TRP A 73 3.19 -10.46 0.76
N ILE A 74 3.66 -9.62 1.69
CA ILE A 74 4.06 -10.05 3.04
C ILE A 74 2.86 -10.61 3.81
N ALA A 75 1.71 -9.93 3.76
CA ALA A 75 0.49 -10.39 4.40
C ALA A 75 0.02 -11.74 3.86
N SER A 76 0.16 -11.98 2.55
CA SER A 76 -0.16 -13.28 1.95
C SER A 76 0.77 -14.41 2.38
N GLN A 77 1.94 -14.11 2.97
CA GLN A 77 2.84 -15.11 3.53
C GLN A 77 2.51 -15.48 4.98
N LEU A 78 1.66 -14.72 5.66
CA LEU A 78 1.21 -14.99 7.04
C LEU A 78 0.32 -16.24 7.08
N SER A 79 0.24 -16.90 8.24
CA SER A 79 -0.75 -17.96 8.45
C SER A 79 -2.18 -17.44 8.34
N GLU A 80 -3.16 -18.34 8.13
CA GLU A 80 -4.57 -17.96 8.12
C GLU A 80 -4.98 -17.23 9.41
N ASP A 81 -4.54 -17.74 10.57
CA ASP A 81 -4.79 -17.11 11.88
C ASP A 81 -4.17 -15.71 11.95
N GLY A 82 -2.95 -15.53 11.43
CA GLY A 82 -2.28 -14.24 11.35
C GLY A 82 -3.04 -13.24 10.48
N GLN A 83 -3.53 -13.66 9.31
CA GLN A 83 -4.33 -12.81 8.42
C GLN A 83 -5.65 -12.40 9.05
N TRP A 84 -6.35 -13.32 9.73
CA TRP A 84 -7.60 -13.01 10.45
C TRP A 84 -7.40 -12.00 11.58
N LEU A 85 -6.27 -12.07 12.28
CA LEU A 85 -5.94 -11.11 13.34
C LEU A 85 -5.70 -9.70 12.79
N LEU A 86 -5.12 -9.56 11.59
CA LEU A 86 -4.96 -8.28 10.92
C LEU A 86 -6.33 -7.67 10.56
N VAL A 87 -7.19 -8.46 9.89
CA VAL A 87 -8.53 -8.02 9.48
C VAL A 87 -9.41 -7.65 10.68
N GLY A 88 -9.24 -8.33 11.81
CA GLY A 88 -9.99 -8.06 13.03
C GLY A 88 -9.51 -6.82 13.81
N TYR A 89 -8.41 -6.19 13.42
CA TYR A 89 -7.90 -5.00 14.09
C TYR A 89 -8.60 -3.74 13.57
N ASP A 90 -9.06 -2.88 14.48
CA ASP A 90 -9.78 -1.65 14.11
C ASP A 90 -8.87 -0.57 13.49
N GLY A 91 -7.55 -0.74 13.59
CA GLY A 91 -6.55 0.21 13.09
C GLY A 91 -6.43 1.50 13.89
N VAL A 92 -7.10 1.62 15.05
CA VAL A 92 -7.17 2.87 15.83
C VAL A 92 -6.77 2.64 17.28
N SER A 93 -7.32 1.59 17.89
CA SER A 93 -7.05 1.26 19.28
C SER A 93 -5.61 0.78 19.46
N ASP A 94 -5.09 0.84 20.68
CA ASP A 94 -3.79 0.21 20.94
C ASP A 94 -3.90 -1.31 20.71
N PRO A 95 -2.95 -1.92 19.98
CA PRO A 95 -2.97 -3.36 19.73
C PRO A 95 -2.98 -4.17 21.01
N SER A 96 -3.89 -5.15 21.12
CA SER A 96 -3.91 -6.06 22.26
C SER A 96 -2.60 -6.86 22.37
N PRO A 97 -2.18 -7.29 23.58
CA PRO A 97 -0.99 -8.14 23.74
C PRO A 97 -1.01 -9.39 22.85
N LYS A 98 -2.19 -9.99 22.67
CA LYS A 98 -2.39 -11.15 21.79
C LYS A 98 -2.04 -10.84 20.33
N LEU A 99 -2.44 -9.67 19.82
CA LEU A 99 -2.10 -9.25 18.46
C LEU A 99 -0.60 -9.01 18.32
N GLN A 100 0.04 -8.37 19.31
CA GLN A 100 1.47 -8.12 19.29
C GLN A 100 2.29 -9.41 19.31
N GLU A 101 1.93 -10.37 20.17
CA GLU A 101 2.57 -11.69 20.25
C GLU A 101 2.39 -12.50 18.95
N ALA A 102 1.20 -12.43 18.33
CA ALA A 102 0.94 -13.08 17.06
C ALA A 102 1.76 -12.47 15.91
N LEU A 103 1.81 -11.15 15.82
CA LEU A 103 2.66 -10.44 14.85
C LEU A 103 4.13 -10.83 15.02
N LEU A 104 4.63 -10.86 16.26
CA LEU A 104 6.00 -11.27 16.55
C LEU A 104 6.28 -12.69 16.09
N SER A 105 5.38 -13.62 16.40
CA SER A 105 5.49 -15.02 16.00
C SER A 105 5.53 -15.18 14.48
N GLU A 106 4.60 -14.51 13.77
CA GLU A 106 4.53 -14.55 12.32
C GLU A 106 5.78 -13.96 11.65
N LEU A 107 6.24 -12.78 12.10
CA LEU A 107 7.46 -12.16 11.57
C LEU A 107 8.66 -13.09 11.73
N ASN A 108 8.86 -13.65 12.93
CA ASN A 108 9.97 -14.56 13.19
C ASN A 108 9.87 -15.87 12.39
N ARG A 109 8.66 -16.34 12.08
CA ARG A 109 8.44 -17.46 11.17
C ARG A 109 8.82 -17.08 9.73
N LEU A 110 8.38 -15.91 9.24
CA LEU A 110 8.69 -15.41 7.90
C LEU A 110 10.19 -15.26 7.67
N LEU A 111 10.93 -14.77 8.67
CA LEU A 111 12.38 -14.65 8.60
C LEU A 111 13.08 -15.98 8.27
N GLN A 112 12.47 -17.10 8.64
CA GLN A 112 13.05 -18.44 8.54
C GLN A 112 12.44 -19.30 7.43
N ALA A 113 11.35 -18.86 6.79
CA ALA A 113 10.58 -19.69 5.85
C ALA A 113 11.22 -19.85 4.46
N GLY A 114 12.00 -18.86 4.03
CA GLY A 114 12.58 -18.78 2.68
C GLY A 114 12.95 -17.34 2.34
N SER A 115 13.51 -17.09 1.15
CA SER A 115 13.85 -15.72 0.73
C SER A 115 12.61 -14.87 0.58
N LEU A 116 12.57 -13.74 1.28
CA LEU A 116 11.52 -12.76 1.11
C LEU A 116 11.73 -11.84 -0.11
N TYR A 117 12.94 -11.82 -0.67
CA TYR A 117 13.25 -10.91 -1.76
C TYR A 117 12.55 -11.31 -3.06
N ASN A 118 11.76 -10.39 -3.59
CA ASN A 118 11.24 -10.39 -4.95
C ASN A 118 11.46 -9.01 -5.57
N ALA A 119 12.20 -8.95 -6.69
CA ALA A 119 12.64 -7.68 -7.27
C ALA A 119 11.47 -6.79 -7.73
N GLN A 120 10.35 -7.37 -8.16
CA GLN A 120 9.16 -6.62 -8.56
C GLN A 120 8.39 -6.10 -7.34
N VAL A 121 8.27 -6.92 -6.29
CA VAL A 121 7.56 -6.55 -5.05
C VAL A 121 8.29 -5.45 -4.27
N PHE A 122 9.63 -5.50 -4.26
CA PHE A 122 10.47 -4.53 -3.55
C PHE A 122 10.95 -3.36 -4.42
N ALA A 123 10.43 -3.19 -5.63
CA ALA A 123 10.90 -2.18 -6.58
C ALA A 123 10.77 -0.74 -6.05
N ASP A 124 9.72 -0.48 -5.27
CA ASP A 124 9.41 0.85 -4.71
C ASP A 124 9.96 1.05 -3.29
N ILE A 125 10.73 0.08 -2.77
CA ILE A 125 11.37 0.15 -1.45
C ILE A 125 12.80 0.68 -1.59
N GLU A 126 13.13 1.70 -0.80
CA GLU A 126 14.48 2.22 -0.67
C GLU A 126 15.33 1.24 0.16
N LEU A 127 15.86 0.21 -0.51
CA LEU A 127 16.70 -0.80 0.13
C LEU A 127 18.07 -0.23 0.51
N SER A 128 18.51 -0.49 1.75
CA SER A 128 19.81 -0.04 2.23
C SER A 128 20.98 -0.68 1.46
N GLU A 129 22.16 -0.04 1.48
CA GLU A 129 23.36 -0.58 0.84
C GLU A 129 23.70 -1.99 1.35
N GLN A 130 23.49 -2.25 2.64
CA GLN A 130 23.71 -3.54 3.27
C GLN A 130 22.74 -4.60 2.73
N THR A 131 21.46 -4.25 2.57
CA THR A 131 20.44 -5.13 1.96
C THR A 131 20.80 -5.46 0.53
N GLN A 132 21.15 -4.46 -0.28
CA GLN A 132 21.55 -4.65 -1.67
C GLN A 132 22.79 -5.55 -1.80
N ALA A 133 23.80 -5.35 -0.95
CA ALA A 133 24.99 -6.18 -0.92
C ALA A 133 24.69 -7.65 -0.55
N LEU A 134 23.70 -7.90 0.30
CA LEU A 134 23.31 -9.25 0.70
C LEU A 134 22.40 -9.92 -0.34
N ILE A 135 21.55 -9.15 -1.03
CA ILE A 135 20.81 -9.62 -2.22
C ILE A 135 21.79 -10.13 -3.29
N ALA A 136 22.88 -9.40 -3.54
CA ALA A 136 23.89 -9.79 -4.54
C ALA A 136 24.59 -11.12 -4.21
N GLN A 137 24.66 -11.49 -2.93
CA GLN A 137 25.18 -12.78 -2.47
C GLN A 137 24.18 -13.94 -2.64
N ASN A 138 22.89 -13.62 -2.83
CA ASN A 138 21.81 -14.58 -3.08
C ASN A 138 21.76 -15.75 -2.08
N PRO A 139 21.75 -15.49 -0.76
CA PRO A 139 21.71 -16.53 0.25
C PRO A 139 20.44 -17.39 0.11
N LYS A 140 20.59 -18.71 0.27
CA LYS A 140 19.49 -19.67 0.07
C LYS A 140 18.98 -20.28 1.37
N ASP A 141 19.78 -20.27 2.41
CA ASP A 141 19.48 -20.83 3.72
C ASP A 141 20.40 -20.23 4.81
N GLY A 142 20.17 -20.66 6.05
CA GLY A 142 21.00 -20.32 7.20
C GLY A 142 20.97 -18.84 7.59
N GLU A 143 22.03 -18.43 8.28
CA GLU A 143 22.14 -17.12 8.93
C GLU A 143 22.01 -15.94 7.94
N ALA A 144 22.67 -16.06 6.79
CA ALA A 144 22.67 -15.01 5.77
C ALA A 144 21.27 -14.78 5.19
N LEU A 145 20.46 -15.84 5.04
CA LEU A 145 19.08 -15.72 4.59
C LEU A 145 18.21 -14.99 5.63
N VAL A 146 18.29 -15.42 6.90
CA VAL A 146 17.51 -14.80 7.99
C VAL A 146 17.87 -13.33 8.12
N ARG A 147 19.16 -12.99 8.03
CA ARG A 147 19.63 -11.59 8.06
C ARG A 147 19.12 -10.78 6.86
N LEU A 148 19.09 -11.37 5.66
CA LEU A 148 18.53 -10.71 4.47
C LEU A 148 17.04 -10.41 4.68
N ASN A 149 16.26 -11.40 5.10
CA ASN A 149 14.84 -11.20 5.39
C ASN A 149 14.61 -10.14 6.46
N ARG A 150 15.47 -10.11 7.49
CA ARG A 150 15.38 -9.15 8.59
C ARG A 150 15.61 -7.71 8.12
N TRP A 151 16.55 -7.51 7.21
CA TRP A 151 16.78 -6.20 6.60
C TRP A 151 15.71 -5.81 5.59
N LEU A 152 15.22 -6.73 4.77
CA LEU A 152 14.12 -6.45 3.84
C LEU A 152 12.87 -5.95 4.59
N LEU A 153 12.51 -6.59 5.71
CA LEU A 153 11.40 -6.15 6.53
C LEU A 153 11.67 -4.79 7.21
N ALA A 154 12.89 -4.56 7.70
CA ALA A 154 13.24 -3.29 8.32
C ALA A 154 13.29 -2.13 7.30
N ASP A 155 13.71 -2.39 6.06
CA ASP A 155 13.73 -1.40 4.98
C ASP A 155 12.30 -1.09 4.48
N ALA A 156 11.42 -2.11 4.43
CA ALA A 156 10.01 -1.92 4.07
C ALA A 156 9.20 -1.22 5.16
N TYR A 157 9.46 -1.52 6.44
CA TYR A 157 8.72 -0.99 7.59
C TYR A 157 9.64 -0.32 8.62
N PRO A 158 10.39 0.74 8.25
CA PRO A 158 11.43 1.28 9.10
C PRO A 158 10.88 1.89 10.39
N TYR A 159 9.67 2.44 10.39
CA TYR A 159 9.11 3.04 11.60
C TYR A 159 8.43 2.04 12.52
N GLU A 160 8.02 0.90 11.96
CA GLU A 160 7.36 -0.16 12.68
C GLU A 160 8.33 -1.20 13.24
N LEU A 161 9.45 -1.42 12.56
CA LEU A 161 10.38 -2.51 12.83
C LEU A 161 11.79 -1.98 13.08
N ALA A 162 12.43 -2.46 14.15
CA ALA A 162 13.80 -2.08 14.47
C ALA A 162 14.78 -2.56 13.38
N SER A 163 15.69 -1.69 12.94
CA SER A 163 16.84 -2.11 12.11
C SER A 163 17.93 -2.76 12.96
N LEU A 164 18.69 -3.68 12.37
CA LEU A 164 19.89 -4.28 13.00
C LEU A 164 21.05 -3.27 13.17
N SER A 165 21.00 -2.11 12.49
CA SER A 165 22.04 -1.07 12.54
C SER A 165 21.86 -0.05 13.69
N GLY A 166 20.75 -0.12 14.44
CA GLY A 166 20.56 0.62 15.69
C GLY A 166 20.41 2.15 15.59
N GLN A 167 20.52 2.76 14.41
CA GLN A 167 20.37 4.21 14.24
C GLN A 167 18.95 4.57 13.80
N GLN A 168 18.04 4.67 14.76
CA GLN A 168 16.77 5.38 14.56
C GLN A 168 16.57 6.33 15.73
N ASP A 169 16.49 7.62 15.41
CA ASP A 169 16.61 8.71 16.37
C ASP A 169 15.51 8.68 17.44
N SER A 170 15.91 8.92 18.68
CA SER A 170 15.02 8.95 19.85
C SER A 170 14.03 10.11 19.83
N GLU A 171 14.27 11.13 18.99
CA GLU A 171 13.41 12.31 18.86
C GLU A 171 12.08 12.00 18.15
N ASP A 172 12.09 11.08 17.18
CA ASP A 172 10.92 10.65 16.38
C ASP A 172 9.80 10.01 17.22
N PHE A 173 10.14 9.50 18.41
CA PHE A 173 9.21 8.85 19.34
C PHE A 173 8.73 9.80 20.46
N LYS A 174 9.38 10.95 20.64
CA LYS A 174 9.00 11.88 21.71
C LYS A 174 7.63 12.48 21.42
N GLY A 175 6.67 12.22 22.31
CA GLY A 175 5.30 12.73 22.18
C GLY A 175 4.41 11.98 21.18
N ILE A 176 4.90 10.89 20.56
CA ILE A 176 4.13 10.14 19.55
C ILE A 176 2.84 9.55 20.12
N ALA A 177 2.86 9.03 21.35
CA ALA A 177 1.68 8.45 21.99
C ALA A 177 0.59 9.51 22.20
N ALA A 178 0.98 10.70 22.67
CA ALA A 178 0.06 11.83 22.83
C ALA A 178 -0.44 12.36 21.47
N CYS A 179 0.41 12.38 20.43
CA CYS A 179 -0.02 12.73 19.09
C CYS A 179 -1.01 11.71 18.51
N ARG A 180 -0.81 10.41 18.74
CA ARG A 180 -1.74 9.35 18.35
C ARG A 180 -3.07 9.50 19.06
N GLU A 181 -3.05 9.82 20.35
CA GLU A 181 -4.26 10.08 21.11
C GLU A 181 -5.03 11.30 20.57
N ASN A 182 -4.32 12.38 20.23
CA ASN A 182 -4.95 13.51 19.57
C ASN A 182 -5.64 13.09 18.26
N LEU A 183 -5.00 12.25 17.42
CA LEU A 183 -5.64 11.74 16.19
C LEU A 183 -6.89 10.90 16.47
N ARG A 184 -6.93 10.11 17.57
CA ARG A 184 -8.15 9.39 17.98
C ARG A 184 -9.27 10.32 18.36
N LEU A 185 -8.96 11.36 19.14
CA LEU A 185 -9.92 12.36 19.55
C LEU A 185 -10.43 13.18 18.35
N ILE A 186 -9.54 13.52 17.40
CA ILE A 186 -9.93 14.17 16.15
C ILE A 186 -10.81 13.25 15.30
N LYS A 187 -10.48 11.96 15.18
CA LYS A 187 -11.34 10.97 14.50
C LYS A 187 -12.74 10.95 15.10
N LEU A 188 -12.84 10.84 16.43
CA LEU A 188 -14.12 10.81 17.14
C LEU A 188 -14.90 12.12 16.93
N ALA A 189 -14.24 13.27 17.03
CA ALA A 189 -14.86 14.57 16.79
C ALA A 189 -15.37 14.71 15.35
N ARG A 190 -14.57 14.26 14.36
CA ARG A 190 -14.95 14.20 12.95
C ARG A 190 -16.17 13.31 12.73
N ASP A 191 -16.20 12.11 13.30
CA ASP A 191 -17.33 11.19 13.15
C ASP A 191 -18.63 11.81 13.70
N ASN A 192 -18.55 12.46 14.87
CA ASN A 192 -19.67 13.18 15.47
C ASN A 192 -20.12 14.38 14.62
N TYR A 193 -19.16 15.13 14.06
CA TYR A 193 -19.44 16.23 13.15
C TYR A 193 -20.18 15.74 11.90
N ARG A 194 -19.69 14.68 11.26
CA ARG A 194 -20.32 14.07 10.08
C ARG A 194 -21.75 13.60 10.41
N ALA A 195 -21.94 12.93 11.54
CA ALA A 195 -23.26 12.48 11.99
C ALA A 195 -24.24 13.65 12.20
N ALA A 196 -23.77 14.80 12.67
CA ALA A 196 -24.59 16.01 12.83
C ALA A 196 -24.80 16.80 11.52
N ASN A 197 -23.94 16.62 10.52
CA ASN A 197 -23.88 17.43 9.30
C ASN A 197 -24.06 16.61 8.01
N ALA A 198 -25.06 15.73 7.98
CA ALA A 198 -25.44 14.96 6.79
C ALA A 198 -24.27 14.19 6.15
N ASP A 199 -23.41 13.62 6.99
CA ASP A 199 -22.23 12.83 6.62
C ASP A 199 -21.13 13.62 5.88
N THR A 200 -21.15 14.95 5.97
CA THR A 200 -20.15 15.83 5.36
C THR A 200 -18.96 16.11 6.28
N ASP A 201 -17.76 16.05 5.69
CA ASP A 201 -16.52 16.44 6.37
C ASP A 201 -16.41 17.96 6.55
N PRO A 202 -15.78 18.45 7.65
CA PRO A 202 -15.57 19.87 7.88
C PRO A 202 -14.69 20.48 6.77
N GLN A 203 -14.75 21.79 6.53
CA GLN A 203 -13.82 22.40 5.57
C GLN A 203 -12.42 22.56 6.18
N TRP A 204 -12.37 22.81 7.48
CA TRP A 204 -11.16 22.95 8.28
C TRP A 204 -11.30 22.25 9.63
N LEU A 205 -10.19 21.76 10.20
CA LEU A 205 -10.24 21.05 11.48
C LEU A 205 -10.65 21.94 12.65
N SER A 206 -10.46 23.26 12.54
CA SER A 206 -10.97 24.22 13.51
C SER A 206 -12.49 24.20 13.68
N GLU A 207 -13.26 23.76 12.69
CA GLU A 207 -14.73 23.61 12.79
C GLU A 207 -15.14 22.53 13.80
N LEU A 208 -14.24 21.62 14.16
CA LEU A 208 -14.49 20.63 15.21
C LEU A 208 -14.49 21.27 16.61
N SER A 209 -13.95 22.49 16.76
CA SER A 209 -13.80 23.16 18.05
C SER A 209 -14.76 24.35 18.20
N PRO A 210 -15.31 24.60 19.40
CA PRO A 210 -15.16 23.84 20.64
C PRO A 210 -16.18 22.71 20.81
N GLU A 211 -17.16 22.58 19.91
CA GLU A 211 -18.34 21.74 20.10
C GLU A 211 -18.02 20.24 20.19
N TYR A 212 -17.11 19.75 19.34
CA TYR A 212 -16.74 18.34 19.27
C TYR A 212 -15.36 18.04 19.87
N LEU A 213 -14.51 19.07 20.02
CA LEU A 213 -13.11 18.92 20.43
C LEU A 213 -12.52 20.18 21.09
N ASP A 214 -11.69 20.00 22.12
CA ASP A 214 -10.86 21.08 22.66
C ASP A 214 -9.78 21.48 21.62
N SER A 215 -9.69 22.78 21.32
CA SER A 215 -8.70 23.37 20.41
C SER A 215 -7.25 22.91 20.65
N LYS A 216 -6.87 22.59 21.89
CA LYS A 216 -5.51 22.11 22.22
C LYS A 216 -5.18 20.77 21.57
N VAL A 217 -6.18 19.97 21.23
CA VAL A 217 -5.99 18.68 20.56
C VAL A 217 -5.55 18.87 19.12
N LEU A 218 -5.82 20.04 18.51
CA LEU A 218 -5.34 20.39 17.17
C LEU A 218 -3.84 20.71 17.14
N LEU A 219 -3.15 20.65 18.29
CA LEU A 219 -1.73 20.92 18.41
C LEU A 219 -0.96 19.64 18.68
N CYS A 220 0.04 19.35 17.84
CA CYS A 220 0.92 18.21 18.02
C CYS A 220 1.84 18.48 19.23
N PRO A 221 2.04 17.51 20.14
CA PRO A 221 2.93 17.68 21.30
C PRO A 221 4.40 17.93 20.95
N ALA A 222 4.82 17.63 19.73
CA ALA A 222 6.16 17.87 19.22
C ALA A 222 6.26 19.16 18.38
N ASP A 223 5.18 19.90 18.22
CA ASP A 223 5.17 21.16 17.47
C ASP A 223 5.54 22.34 18.36
N GLU A 224 6.81 22.75 18.30
CA GLU A 224 7.32 23.92 19.02
C GLU A 224 6.76 25.25 18.49
N THR A 225 6.19 25.24 17.27
CA THR A 225 5.62 26.42 16.62
C THR A 225 4.15 26.66 16.99
N ILE A 226 3.54 25.71 17.72
CA ILE A 226 2.14 25.77 18.17
C ILE A 226 1.20 26.00 16.98
N GLY A 227 1.47 25.33 15.86
CA GLY A 227 0.68 25.41 14.63
C GLY A 227 0.93 26.65 13.77
N VAL A 228 1.97 27.47 14.06
CA VAL A 228 2.25 28.73 13.31
C VAL A 228 3.74 28.95 13.03
N PRO A 229 4.16 29.18 11.76
CA PRO A 229 3.35 29.11 10.54
C PRO A 229 3.09 27.64 10.20
N GLY A 230 1.87 27.30 9.78
CA GLY A 230 1.45 25.91 9.51
C GLY A 230 2.56 25.14 8.79
N VAL A 231 3.20 24.23 9.53
CA VAL A 231 4.56 23.68 9.27
C VAL A 231 4.66 22.88 7.96
N LEU A 232 3.58 22.77 7.18
CA LEU A 232 3.35 21.60 6.33
C LEU A 232 3.27 21.95 4.84
N THR A 233 2.80 23.16 4.47
CA THR A 233 2.76 23.64 3.07
C THR A 233 2.23 25.07 3.00
N GLU A 234 2.70 25.87 2.04
CA GLU A 234 2.11 27.19 1.76
C GLU A 234 0.61 27.06 1.45
N GLY A 235 -0.24 27.82 2.15
CA GLY A 235 -1.69 27.77 2.01
C GLY A 235 -2.39 26.59 2.72
N ALA A 236 -1.69 25.81 3.54
CA ALA A 236 -2.28 24.74 4.34
C ALA A 236 -2.65 25.14 5.78
N ALA A 237 -2.39 26.39 6.17
CA ALA A 237 -2.74 26.88 7.50
C ALA A 237 -4.26 26.97 7.65
N ASP A 238 -4.77 26.42 8.74
CA ASP A 238 -6.17 26.60 9.15
C ASP A 238 -6.42 28.10 9.43
N PRO A 239 -7.47 28.71 8.85
CA PRO A 239 -7.68 30.15 8.93
C PRO A 239 -8.20 30.63 10.28
N THR A 240 -8.72 29.73 11.13
CA THR A 240 -9.46 30.10 12.34
C THR A 240 -8.68 29.80 13.61
N LEU A 241 -8.07 28.62 13.71
CA LEU A 241 -7.31 28.19 14.89
C LEU A 241 -5.94 27.64 14.49
N PRO A 242 -4.89 27.83 15.33
CA PRO A 242 -3.63 27.15 15.11
C PRO A 242 -3.81 25.64 15.07
N CYS A 243 -3.19 25.00 14.07
CA CYS A 243 -3.32 23.57 13.84
C CYS A 243 -1.97 23.00 13.38
N SER A 244 -1.49 21.98 14.07
CA SER A 244 -0.24 21.28 13.75
C SER A 244 -0.41 20.15 12.74
N TYR A 245 -1.66 19.87 12.33
CA TYR A 245 -2.00 18.76 11.46
C TYR A 245 -2.36 19.26 10.06
N LEU A 246 -1.87 18.57 9.03
CA LEU A 246 -2.24 18.84 7.65
C LEU A 246 -3.59 18.20 7.38
N TYR A 247 -4.58 19.02 7.04
CA TYR A 247 -5.89 18.54 6.63
C TYR A 247 -5.97 18.42 5.12
N GLU A 248 -6.12 17.20 4.61
CA GLU A 248 -6.11 16.95 3.16
C GLU A 248 -7.40 17.40 2.48
N MET A 249 -8.51 17.44 3.21
CA MET A 249 -9.82 17.86 2.69
C MET A 249 -10.08 19.36 2.72
N ARG A 250 -9.05 20.15 2.99
CA ARG A 250 -9.11 21.62 2.91
C ARG A 250 -9.63 22.08 1.53
N PRO A 251 -10.34 23.22 1.43
CA PRO A 251 -11.02 23.64 0.21
C PRO A 251 -10.15 23.62 -1.06
N SER A 252 -8.88 24.01 -0.94
CA SER A 252 -7.94 24.06 -2.07
C SER A 252 -7.50 22.68 -2.60
N LYS A 253 -7.74 21.60 -1.85
CA LYS A 253 -7.34 20.23 -2.21
C LYS A 253 -8.48 19.22 -2.24
N LYS A 254 -9.65 19.58 -1.72
CA LYS A 254 -10.83 18.69 -1.62
C LYS A 254 -11.13 17.91 -2.90
N ALA A 255 -11.22 18.58 -4.05
CA ALA A 255 -11.53 17.91 -5.32
C ALA A 255 -10.42 16.93 -5.77
N ASP A 256 -9.15 17.26 -5.52
CA ASP A 256 -8.02 16.36 -5.82
C ASP A 256 -8.08 15.11 -4.93
N GLN A 257 -8.41 15.31 -3.65
CA GLN A 257 -8.47 14.23 -2.67
C GLN A 257 -9.68 13.32 -2.87
N GLU A 258 -10.86 13.85 -3.20
CA GLU A 258 -12.05 13.02 -3.48
C GLU A 258 -11.79 12.04 -4.64
N ILE A 259 -11.06 12.46 -5.68
CA ILE A 259 -10.65 11.56 -6.78
C ILE A 259 -9.67 10.50 -6.29
N LEU A 260 -8.68 10.93 -5.52
CA LEU A 260 -7.69 10.01 -4.97
C LEU A 260 -8.35 8.96 -4.10
N TRP A 261 -9.32 9.35 -3.28
CA TRP A 261 -10.07 8.46 -2.40
C TRP A 261 -10.86 7.43 -3.19
N MET A 262 -11.47 7.83 -4.31
CA MET A 262 -12.16 6.88 -5.20
C MET A 262 -11.19 5.86 -5.84
N GLN A 263 -9.92 6.22 -6.03
CA GLN A 263 -8.91 5.38 -6.68
C GLN A 263 -8.14 4.50 -5.71
N GLU A 264 -7.77 5.07 -4.56
CA GLU A 264 -6.87 4.49 -3.56
C GLU A 264 -7.62 4.10 -2.28
N GLY A 265 -8.95 4.21 -2.24
CA GLY A 265 -9.78 3.64 -1.18
C GLY A 265 -9.51 4.14 0.26
N ASP A 266 -9.96 3.32 1.20
CA ASP A 266 -10.16 3.63 2.63
C ASP A 266 -8.92 4.03 3.41
N MET A 267 -7.74 3.62 2.93
CA MET A 267 -6.46 3.86 3.58
C MET A 267 -5.83 5.21 3.20
N THR A 268 -6.50 6.00 2.34
CA THR A 268 -6.03 7.31 1.94
C THR A 268 -6.02 8.28 3.14
N PRO A 269 -4.91 9.00 3.39
CA PRO A 269 -4.80 9.89 4.55
C PRO A 269 -5.70 11.13 4.38
N ILE A 270 -6.44 11.46 5.44
CA ILE A 270 -7.24 12.69 5.54
C ILE A 270 -6.62 13.71 6.50
N ILE A 271 -5.88 13.24 7.51
CA ILE A 271 -5.13 14.09 8.45
C ILE A 271 -3.72 13.55 8.57
N ARG A 272 -2.72 14.44 8.49
CA ARG A 272 -1.31 14.08 8.66
C ARG A 272 -0.64 14.88 9.75
N CYS A 273 0.22 14.23 10.52
CA CYS A 273 1.19 14.86 11.40
C CYS A 273 2.58 14.62 10.81
N GLU A 274 3.25 15.67 10.34
CA GLU A 274 4.60 15.54 9.79
C GLU A 274 5.67 15.36 10.89
N HIS A 275 5.45 15.88 12.11
CA HIS A 275 6.36 15.71 13.24
C HIS A 275 6.60 14.24 13.60
N HIS A 276 5.56 13.42 13.49
CA HIS A 276 5.61 11.98 13.81
C HIS A 276 5.28 11.11 12.60
N ARG A 277 5.18 11.69 11.41
CA ARG A 277 4.76 10.98 10.18
C ARG A 277 3.50 10.14 10.41
N LEU A 278 2.57 10.57 11.25
CA LEU A 278 1.34 9.82 11.54
C LEU A 278 0.24 10.27 10.60
N ASN A 279 -0.51 9.32 10.07
CA ASN A 279 -1.68 9.54 9.23
C ASN A 279 -2.93 9.04 9.96
N LEU A 280 -4.03 9.75 9.80
CA LEU A 280 -5.38 9.24 9.98
C LEU A 280 -6.00 9.04 8.58
N SER A 281 -6.48 7.85 8.27
CA SER A 281 -7.11 7.53 6.98
C SER A 281 -8.58 7.97 6.90
N VAL A 282 -9.16 7.92 5.71
CA VAL A 282 -10.61 8.14 5.48
C VAL A 282 -11.46 7.19 6.33
N SER A 283 -11.10 5.90 6.37
CA SER A 283 -11.74 4.89 7.25
C SER A 283 -11.40 5.06 8.73
N GLY A 284 -10.52 6.01 9.04
CA GLY A 284 -10.17 6.42 10.39
C GLY A 284 -9.07 5.57 11.03
N LYS A 285 -8.32 4.77 10.27
CA LYS A 285 -7.16 4.02 10.75
C LYS A 285 -5.95 4.92 10.94
N ILE A 286 -5.08 4.61 11.91
CA ILE A 286 -3.88 5.37 12.24
C ILE A 286 -2.63 4.55 11.92
N TYR A 287 -1.74 5.13 11.12
CA TYR A 287 -0.49 4.48 10.70
C TYR A 287 0.63 5.49 10.47
N ARG A 288 1.88 5.04 10.49
CA ARG A 288 3.08 5.82 10.16
C ARG A 288 3.30 5.86 8.65
N ASN A 289 3.60 7.02 8.08
CA ASN A 289 4.06 7.16 6.71
C ASN A 289 5.46 6.50 6.57
N GLY A 290 5.65 5.61 5.61
CA GLY A 290 6.94 4.96 5.33
C GLY A 290 7.77 5.71 4.27
N PRO A 291 8.99 5.24 3.94
CA PRO A 291 9.75 5.69 2.77
C PRO A 291 9.12 5.26 1.43
N GLU A 292 7.94 4.63 1.45
CA GLU A 292 7.10 4.37 0.27
C GLU A 292 6.52 5.70 -0.25
N ARG A 293 7.34 6.39 -1.04
CA ARG A 293 7.15 7.79 -1.44
C ARG A 293 5.95 8.03 -2.38
N THR A 294 5.31 7.00 -2.95
CA THR A 294 4.29 7.17 -4.01
C THR A 294 2.84 6.87 -3.57
N ILE A 295 2.61 5.87 -2.71
CA ILE A 295 1.23 5.48 -2.32
C ILE A 295 0.73 6.19 -1.05
N TYR A 296 1.61 6.50 -0.08
CA TYR A 296 1.22 7.12 1.19
C TYR A 296 1.53 8.63 1.25
N ASN A 297 2.32 9.15 0.33
CA ASN A 297 2.76 10.54 0.29
C ASN A 297 2.00 11.42 -0.73
N SER A 298 0.74 11.09 -0.98
CA SER A 298 -0.14 11.66 -2.03
C SER A 298 -0.49 13.15 -1.89
N ASN A 299 0.41 13.96 -1.33
CA ASN A 299 0.41 15.39 -1.60
C ASN A 299 0.97 15.67 -3.00
N ASN A 300 1.66 14.67 -3.58
CA ASN A 300 1.97 14.61 -5.00
C ASN A 300 1.30 13.40 -5.65
N THR A 301 -0.01 13.48 -5.85
CA THR A 301 -0.59 12.73 -6.97
C THR A 301 0.04 13.26 -8.25
N GLU A 302 0.15 12.39 -9.24
CA GLU A 302 0.48 12.79 -10.60
C GLU A 302 -0.38 13.99 -11.07
N PHE A 303 -1.66 14.07 -10.66
CA PHE A 303 -2.55 15.19 -10.94
C PHE A 303 -2.22 16.49 -10.20
N SER A 304 -1.73 16.44 -8.97
CA SER A 304 -1.19 17.64 -8.31
C SER A 304 0.09 18.12 -8.98
N ALA A 305 0.90 17.23 -9.56
CA ALA A 305 2.06 17.63 -10.37
C ALA A 305 1.63 18.39 -11.64
N LEU A 306 0.50 18.01 -12.27
CA LEU A 306 -0.07 18.79 -13.37
C LEU A 306 -0.60 20.15 -12.88
N SER A 307 -1.29 20.19 -11.75
CA SER A 307 -1.76 21.47 -11.16
C SER A 307 -0.61 22.40 -10.76
N ASP A 308 0.46 21.86 -10.19
CA ASP A 308 1.67 22.59 -9.81
C ASP A 308 2.43 23.05 -11.06
N PHE A 309 2.55 22.19 -12.07
CA PHE A 309 3.11 22.54 -13.37
C PHE A 309 2.35 23.67 -14.07
N LEU A 310 1.02 23.62 -14.08
CA LEU A 310 0.18 24.68 -14.63
C LEU A 310 0.30 25.98 -13.83
N ARG A 311 0.46 25.90 -12.51
CA ARG A 311 0.71 27.06 -11.64
C ARG A 311 2.07 27.69 -11.89
N ASP A 312 3.11 26.87 -12.07
CA ASP A 312 4.47 27.31 -12.40
C ASP A 312 4.52 27.98 -13.78
N LEU A 313 3.87 27.39 -14.79
CA LEU A 313 3.74 28.04 -16.10
C LEU A 313 3.02 29.39 -16.01
N ARG A 314 1.98 29.48 -15.18
CA ARG A 314 1.25 30.74 -14.94
C ARG A 314 2.11 31.77 -14.22
N SER A 315 2.94 31.36 -13.25
CA SER A 315 3.85 32.27 -12.54
C SER A 315 4.94 32.81 -13.47
N GLN A 316 5.46 31.98 -14.38
CA GLN A 316 6.53 32.35 -15.32
C GLN A 316 6.04 33.19 -16.50
N HIS A 317 4.81 32.98 -16.97
CA HIS A 317 4.31 33.56 -18.22
C HIS A 317 3.07 34.46 -18.04
N GLY A 318 2.55 34.60 -16.81
CA GLY A 318 1.33 35.35 -16.48
C GLY A 318 0.04 34.68 -16.97
N GLU A 319 -1.11 35.33 -16.75
CA GLU A 319 -2.45 34.79 -17.10
C GLU A 319 -2.65 34.51 -18.61
N ASN A 320 -1.75 34.99 -19.46
CA ASN A 320 -1.79 34.79 -20.92
C ASN A 320 -0.87 33.64 -21.42
N PHE A 321 -0.38 32.78 -20.54
CA PHE A 321 0.59 31.73 -20.86
C PHE A 321 0.18 30.80 -22.03
N LEU A 322 -1.13 30.64 -22.26
CA LEU A 322 -1.70 29.83 -23.36
C LEU A 322 -1.52 30.45 -24.76
N LYS A 323 -1.07 31.70 -24.89
CA LYS A 323 -0.91 32.37 -26.19
C LYS A 323 0.18 31.75 -27.06
N THR A 324 1.17 31.09 -26.46
CA THR A 324 2.29 30.51 -27.21
C THR A 324 2.07 29.02 -27.48
N GLN A 325 2.31 28.60 -28.72
CA GLN A 325 2.22 27.19 -29.11
C GLN A 325 3.17 26.30 -28.30
N ALA A 326 4.39 26.79 -28.04
CA ALA A 326 5.38 26.04 -27.26
C ALA A 326 4.91 25.72 -25.83
N VAL A 327 4.17 26.62 -25.18
CA VAL A 327 3.61 26.36 -23.84
C VAL A 327 2.44 25.39 -23.92
N ARG A 328 1.57 25.51 -24.93
CA ARG A 328 0.45 24.57 -25.14
C ARG A 328 0.92 23.14 -25.41
N GLU A 329 1.98 22.96 -26.18
CA GLU A 329 2.60 21.65 -26.43
C GLU A 329 3.20 21.01 -25.17
N LYS A 330 3.77 21.82 -24.27
CA LYS A 330 4.25 21.32 -22.97
C LYS A 330 3.08 20.85 -22.09
N ILE A 331 1.97 21.61 -22.08
CA ILE A 331 0.74 21.23 -21.37
C ILE A 331 0.17 19.94 -21.94
N LYS A 332 0.14 19.81 -23.27
CA LYS A 332 -0.28 18.59 -23.97
C LYS A 332 0.57 17.40 -23.56
N THR A 333 1.89 17.49 -23.69
CA THR A 333 2.82 16.40 -23.35
C THR A 333 2.68 15.98 -21.88
N ALA A 334 2.58 16.94 -20.96
CA ALA A 334 2.35 16.66 -19.54
C ALA A 334 1.00 15.95 -19.33
N THR A 335 -0.07 16.44 -19.94
CA THR A 335 -1.41 15.83 -19.85
C THR A 335 -1.43 14.41 -20.44
N GLU A 336 -0.82 14.17 -21.59
CA GLU A 336 -0.76 12.84 -22.22
C GLU A 336 0.03 11.84 -21.37
N THR A 337 1.18 12.26 -20.84
CA THR A 337 2.02 11.44 -19.97
C THR A 337 1.28 11.01 -18.71
N LEU A 338 0.48 11.93 -18.17
CA LEU A 338 -0.17 11.77 -16.88
C LEU A 338 -1.52 11.05 -16.98
N VAL A 339 -2.37 11.50 -17.90
CA VAL A 339 -3.77 11.10 -17.96
C VAL A 339 -3.92 9.92 -18.91
N LEU A 340 -3.44 10.03 -20.15
CA LEU A 340 -3.67 9.00 -21.16
C LEU A 340 -2.92 7.69 -20.88
N LYS A 341 -1.77 7.76 -20.20
CA LYS A 341 -1.00 6.56 -19.84
C LYS A 341 -1.57 5.80 -18.64
N HIS A 342 -2.27 6.48 -17.73
CA HIS A 342 -2.71 5.92 -16.45
C HIS A 342 -4.19 5.55 -16.44
N VAL A 343 -5.05 6.30 -17.13
CA VAL A 343 -6.49 6.01 -17.25
C VAL A 343 -6.75 4.57 -17.72
N PRO A 344 -6.05 4.01 -18.73
CA PRO A 344 -6.24 2.61 -19.13
C PRO A 344 -5.92 1.60 -18.01
N LYS A 345 -4.92 1.89 -17.19
CA LYS A 345 -4.54 1.02 -16.06
C LYS A 345 -5.57 1.08 -14.94
N VAL A 346 -6.18 2.25 -14.71
CA VAL A 346 -7.23 2.44 -13.70
C VAL A 346 -8.51 1.74 -14.14
N LEU A 347 -8.94 1.95 -15.39
CA LEU A 347 -10.12 1.27 -15.95
C LEU A 347 -9.99 -0.25 -15.86
N ASN A 348 -8.83 -0.80 -16.26
CA ASN A 348 -8.59 -2.24 -16.17
C ASN A 348 -8.65 -2.76 -14.72
N ARG A 349 -8.13 -2.00 -13.74
CA ARG A 349 -8.22 -2.39 -12.32
C ARG A 349 -9.65 -2.36 -11.81
N MET A 350 -10.43 -1.32 -12.14
CA MET A 350 -11.84 -1.21 -11.74
C MET A 350 -12.69 -2.33 -12.36
N GLU A 351 -12.49 -2.61 -13.65
CA GLU A 351 -13.19 -3.70 -14.33
C GLU A 351 -12.88 -5.07 -13.69
N VAL A 352 -11.61 -5.35 -13.38
CA VAL A 352 -11.22 -6.58 -12.65
C VAL A 352 -11.84 -6.65 -11.26
N GLY A 353 -11.83 -5.55 -10.49
CA GLY A 353 -12.41 -5.53 -9.14
C GLY A 353 -13.92 -5.77 -9.14
N ILE A 354 -14.65 -5.17 -10.09
CA ILE A 354 -16.09 -5.40 -10.26
C ILE A 354 -16.36 -6.86 -10.63
N LEU A 355 -15.55 -7.43 -11.52
CA LEU A 355 -15.66 -8.84 -11.91
C LEU A 355 -15.48 -9.77 -10.71
N GLU A 356 -14.52 -9.49 -9.84
CA GLU A 356 -14.27 -10.30 -8.63
C GLU A 356 -15.40 -10.19 -7.60
N GLN A 357 -16.02 -9.02 -7.47
CA GLN A 357 -17.12 -8.79 -6.52
C GLN A 357 -18.45 -9.39 -6.98
N VAL A 358 -18.77 -9.26 -8.27
CA VAL A 358 -20.10 -9.62 -8.81
C VAL A 358 -20.16 -11.10 -9.22
N LYS A 359 -19.01 -11.72 -9.54
CA LYS A 359 -18.92 -13.12 -9.97
C LYS A 359 -19.57 -14.13 -8.99
N PRO A 360 -19.27 -14.11 -7.67
CA PRO A 360 -19.85 -15.08 -6.74
C PRO A 360 -21.38 -15.00 -6.69
N GLU A 361 -21.94 -13.80 -6.78
CA GLU A 361 -23.38 -13.56 -6.70
C GLU A 361 -24.10 -13.94 -8.00
N LEU A 362 -23.50 -13.64 -9.16
CA LEU A 362 -24.01 -14.12 -10.45
C LEU A 362 -23.99 -15.65 -10.54
N GLU A 363 -22.91 -16.30 -10.09
CA GLU A 363 -22.84 -17.77 -10.07
C GLU A 363 -23.83 -18.39 -9.07
N ALA A 364 -24.13 -17.71 -7.97
CA ALA A 364 -25.12 -18.16 -7.00
C ALA A 364 -26.56 -18.05 -7.52
N GLN A 365 -26.89 -16.99 -8.25
CA GLN A 365 -28.25 -16.73 -8.75
C GLN A 365 -28.54 -17.40 -10.09
N LEU A 366 -27.54 -17.47 -10.99
CA LEU A 366 -27.72 -17.90 -12.38
C LEU A 366 -26.96 -19.20 -12.71
N GLY A 367 -26.16 -19.71 -11.77
CA GLY A 367 -25.42 -20.97 -11.88
C GLY A 367 -23.94 -20.79 -12.22
N LYS A 368 -23.12 -21.77 -11.79
CA LYS A 368 -21.68 -21.80 -12.08
C LYS A 368 -21.42 -21.81 -13.58
N GLY A 369 -20.44 -21.01 -14.01
CA GLY A 369 -20.08 -20.88 -15.43
C GLY A 369 -20.95 -19.90 -16.21
N ILE A 370 -21.85 -19.14 -15.57
CA ILE A 370 -22.66 -18.12 -16.26
C ILE A 370 -21.81 -17.11 -17.02
N LEU A 371 -20.64 -16.74 -16.48
CA LEU A 371 -19.69 -15.82 -17.12
C LEU A 371 -18.98 -16.41 -18.35
N GLU A 372 -19.12 -17.72 -18.60
CA GLU A 372 -18.65 -18.38 -19.82
C GLU A 372 -19.72 -18.34 -20.94
N THR A 373 -20.91 -17.83 -20.65
CA THR A 373 -22.03 -17.71 -21.59
C THR A 373 -22.14 -16.29 -22.14
N GLN A 374 -22.74 -16.17 -23.33
CA GLN A 374 -23.01 -14.86 -23.93
C GLN A 374 -23.86 -13.98 -23.02
N MET A 375 -24.88 -14.54 -22.37
CA MET A 375 -25.75 -13.82 -21.45
C MET A 375 -25.00 -13.26 -20.24
N GLY A 376 -24.08 -14.03 -19.65
CA GLY A 376 -23.23 -13.54 -18.57
C GLY A 376 -22.26 -12.45 -19.03
N MET A 377 -21.71 -12.59 -20.23
CA MET A 377 -20.85 -11.56 -20.84
C MET A 377 -21.62 -10.27 -21.15
N ASP A 378 -22.86 -10.36 -21.61
CA ASP A 378 -23.73 -9.20 -21.88
C ASP A 378 -24.07 -8.45 -20.58
N ILE A 379 -24.37 -9.18 -19.49
CA ILE A 379 -24.61 -8.60 -18.16
C ILE A 379 -23.35 -7.88 -17.66
N LEU A 380 -22.18 -8.52 -17.76
CA LEU A 380 -20.90 -7.91 -17.37
C LEU A 380 -20.58 -6.66 -18.19
N GLN A 381 -20.86 -6.70 -19.49
CA GLN A 381 -20.64 -5.58 -20.40
C GLN A 381 -21.54 -4.39 -20.04
N GLN A 382 -22.78 -4.66 -19.63
CA GLN A 382 -23.70 -3.62 -19.16
C GLN A 382 -23.22 -2.96 -17.86
N VAL A 383 -22.76 -3.76 -16.88
CA VAL A 383 -22.26 -3.26 -15.59
C VAL A 383 -20.95 -2.48 -15.76
N THR A 384 -20.00 -3.02 -16.52
CA THR A 384 -18.71 -2.36 -16.78
C THR A 384 -18.87 -1.12 -17.67
N GLY A 385 -19.84 -1.11 -18.59
CA GLY A 385 -20.20 0.04 -19.41
C GLY A 385 -20.62 1.26 -18.59
N GLN A 386 -21.49 1.07 -17.60
CA GLN A 386 -21.94 2.16 -16.73
C GLN A 386 -20.79 2.81 -15.94
N VAL A 387 -19.87 2.00 -15.42
CA VAL A 387 -18.70 2.51 -14.70
C VAL A 387 -17.76 3.24 -15.64
N ARG A 388 -17.56 2.71 -16.85
CA ARG A 388 -16.75 3.35 -17.88
C ARG A 388 -17.32 4.72 -18.29
N ASP A 389 -18.64 4.84 -18.40
CA ASP A 389 -19.32 6.11 -18.69
C ASP A 389 -19.17 7.12 -17.54
N GLN A 390 -19.32 6.69 -16.28
CA GLN A 390 -19.10 7.56 -15.12
C GLN A 390 -17.67 8.09 -15.05
N VAL A 391 -16.68 7.22 -15.27
CA VAL A 391 -15.26 7.61 -15.29
C VAL A 391 -14.98 8.59 -16.45
N LYS A 392 -15.60 8.38 -17.62
CA LYS A 392 -15.50 9.29 -18.77
C LYS A 392 -16.02 10.69 -18.43
N GLU A 393 -17.24 10.78 -17.90
CA GLU A 393 -17.86 12.07 -17.53
C GLU A 393 -17.05 12.82 -16.48
N GLN A 394 -16.61 12.11 -15.43
CA GLN A 394 -15.81 12.69 -14.35
C GLN A 394 -14.46 13.19 -14.86
N LEU A 395 -13.79 12.41 -15.71
CA LEU A 395 -12.49 12.79 -16.27
C LEU A 395 -12.59 14.01 -17.20
N GLN A 396 -13.62 14.08 -18.03
CA GLN A 396 -13.87 15.23 -18.91
C GLN A 396 -14.12 16.51 -18.09
N SER A 397 -14.97 16.42 -17.06
CA SER A 397 -15.25 17.54 -16.14
C SER A 397 -13.98 18.05 -15.46
N GLN A 398 -13.12 17.14 -14.99
CA GLN A 398 -11.86 17.49 -14.32
C GLN A 398 -10.85 18.17 -15.24
N LEU A 399 -10.70 17.68 -16.47
CA LEU A 399 -9.82 18.29 -17.46
C LEU A 399 -10.29 19.69 -17.84
N GLN A 400 -11.60 19.87 -18.03
CA GLN A 400 -12.16 21.19 -18.30
C GLN A 400 -11.93 22.16 -17.15
N SER A 401 -12.12 21.72 -15.90
CA SER A 401 -11.87 22.52 -14.70
C SER A 401 -10.40 22.97 -14.60
N ARG A 402 -9.44 22.08 -14.90
CA ARG A 402 -8.01 22.33 -14.72
C ARG A 402 -7.35 23.06 -15.89
N LEU A 403 -7.62 22.61 -17.11
CA LEU A 403 -7.01 23.17 -18.32
C LEU A 403 -7.73 24.44 -18.79
N GLY A 404 -9.00 24.61 -18.38
CA GLY A 404 -9.83 25.72 -18.79
C GLY A 404 -10.43 25.55 -20.18
N GLU A 405 -11.60 26.13 -20.37
CA GLU A 405 -12.36 26.03 -21.63
C GLU A 405 -11.60 26.62 -22.83
N GLU A 406 -10.79 27.67 -22.60
CA GLU A 406 -10.00 28.31 -23.65
C GLU A 406 -8.91 27.38 -24.20
N PHE A 407 -8.21 26.62 -23.35
CA PHE A 407 -7.21 25.66 -23.79
C PHE A 407 -7.85 24.51 -24.57
N LEU A 408 -8.99 24.00 -24.10
CA LEU A 408 -9.68 22.89 -24.77
C LEU A 408 -10.18 23.24 -26.19
N LYS A 409 -10.32 24.52 -26.52
CA LYS A 409 -10.66 25.00 -27.87
C LYS A 409 -9.45 25.09 -28.82
N THR A 410 -8.22 24.91 -28.31
CA THR A 410 -7.00 24.91 -29.12
C THR A 410 -6.80 23.56 -29.83
N GLU A 411 -5.92 23.52 -30.83
CA GLU A 411 -5.60 22.29 -31.56
C GLU A 411 -5.04 21.21 -30.61
N GLU A 412 -4.16 21.61 -29.68
CA GLU A 412 -3.57 20.73 -28.67
C GLU A 412 -4.62 20.20 -27.68
N GLY A 413 -5.56 21.06 -27.27
CA GLY A 413 -6.67 20.69 -26.39
C GLY A 413 -7.66 19.73 -27.05
N GLN A 414 -7.99 19.97 -28.32
CA GLN A 414 -8.86 19.09 -29.11
C GLN A 414 -8.23 17.72 -29.36
N ASP A 415 -6.91 17.67 -29.56
CA ASP A 415 -6.20 16.40 -29.72
C ASP A 415 -6.25 15.55 -28.44
N ILE A 416 -6.07 16.16 -27.27
CA ILE A 416 -6.23 15.48 -25.97
C ILE A 416 -7.65 14.92 -25.82
N LEU A 417 -8.69 15.72 -26.11
CA LEU A 417 -10.08 15.26 -26.04
C LEU A 417 -10.36 14.09 -27.00
N LYS A 418 -9.78 14.12 -28.20
CA LYS A 418 -9.90 13.03 -29.17
C LYS A 418 -9.22 11.75 -28.70
N GLN A 419 -8.00 11.85 -28.16
CA GLN A 419 -7.28 10.70 -27.61
C GLN A 419 -8.00 10.11 -26.39
N LEU A 420 -8.58 10.96 -25.54
CA LEU A 420 -9.42 10.52 -24.42
C LEU A 420 -10.67 9.80 -24.90
N ALA A 421 -11.38 10.35 -25.89
CA ALA A 421 -12.56 9.69 -26.46
C ALA A 421 -12.24 8.29 -26.99
N ALA A 422 -11.04 8.08 -27.54
CA ALA A 422 -10.58 6.77 -28.00
C ALA A 422 -10.39 5.75 -26.87
N LEU A 423 -10.22 6.19 -25.61
CA LEU A 423 -10.18 5.31 -24.43
C LEU A 423 -11.58 4.83 -24.01
N PHE A 424 -12.63 5.49 -24.48
CA PHE A 424 -14.03 5.21 -24.11
C PHE A 424 -14.92 5.01 -25.36
N PRO A 425 -14.73 3.91 -26.11
CA PRO A 425 -15.50 3.65 -27.33
C PRO A 425 -17.00 3.50 -27.05
N GLU A 426 -17.84 4.11 -27.90
CA GLU A 426 -19.31 4.11 -27.78
C GLU A 426 -19.96 2.73 -28.04
N GLU A 427 -19.28 1.85 -28.77
CA GLU A 427 -19.66 0.45 -28.91
C GLU A 427 -18.68 -0.42 -28.13
N SER A 428 -19.22 -1.16 -27.16
CA SER A 428 -18.48 -2.14 -26.40
C SER A 428 -18.11 -3.31 -27.33
N VAL A 429 -16.85 -3.38 -27.75
CA VAL A 429 -16.35 -4.51 -28.54
C VAL A 429 -16.57 -5.79 -27.72
N PRO A 430 -17.26 -6.81 -28.25
CA PRO A 430 -17.42 -8.08 -27.55
C PRO A 430 -16.03 -8.66 -27.24
N LEU A 431 -15.79 -9.05 -25.99
CA LEU A 431 -14.66 -9.88 -25.60
C LEU A 431 -14.84 -11.27 -26.24
N GLY A 432 -14.58 -11.37 -27.54
CA GLY A 432 -14.89 -12.56 -28.31
C GLY A 432 -14.73 -12.35 -29.81
N ASN A 433 -13.52 -12.01 -30.27
CA ASN A 433 -12.94 -12.58 -31.51
C ASN A 433 -11.59 -11.99 -31.98
N THR A 434 -10.88 -11.20 -31.19
CA THR A 434 -9.44 -11.00 -31.46
C THR A 434 -8.64 -12.02 -30.70
N LYS A 435 -8.22 -13.08 -31.41
CA LYS A 435 -7.08 -13.93 -31.03
C LYS A 435 -5.84 -13.04 -30.87
N ILE A 436 -5.65 -12.43 -29.72
CA ILE A 436 -4.32 -12.04 -29.27
C ILE A 436 -3.70 -13.35 -28.78
N LYS A 437 -3.01 -14.05 -29.69
CA LYS A 437 -2.06 -15.09 -29.32
C LYS A 437 -0.93 -14.41 -28.56
N VAL A 438 -1.02 -14.36 -27.23
CA VAL A 438 0.17 -14.19 -26.40
C VAL A 438 0.84 -15.56 -26.35
N ASP A 439 1.93 -15.70 -27.10
CA ASP A 439 2.74 -16.92 -27.12
C ASP A 439 3.51 -17.04 -25.80
N PHE A 440 2.91 -17.73 -24.83
CA PHE A 440 3.60 -18.15 -23.61
C PHE A 440 4.50 -19.36 -23.87
N ARG A 441 5.45 -19.24 -24.81
CA ARG A 441 6.63 -20.09 -24.89
C ARG A 441 7.80 -19.36 -25.54
N LYS A 442 8.72 -18.87 -24.71
CA LYS A 442 10.16 -19.17 -24.82
C LYS A 442 10.92 -18.61 -23.61
N LYS A 443 11.35 -19.58 -22.79
CA LYS A 443 12.48 -19.65 -21.85
C LYS A 443 12.77 -18.48 -20.92
#